data_AF-A0A9E5IHM3-F1
#
_entry.id   AF-A0A9E5IHM3-F1
#
_cell.length_a   1.000
_cell.length_b   1.000
_cell.length_c   1.000
_cell.angle_alpha   90.00
_cell.angle_beta   90.00
_cell.angle_gamma   90.00
#
_symmetry.space_group_name_H-M   'P 1'
#
loop_
_entity.id
_entity.type
_entity.pdbx_description
1 polymer ?
#
loop_
_entity_poly.entity_id
_entity_poly.type
_entity_poly.pdbx_seq_one_letter_code
_entity_poly.pdbx_strand_id
1 'polypeptide(L)'
;MPPGNLQAEQELAWVGDAVLALWARERVLRETGGINTEAFLRLTANEHLAGIARPTRVEAEIGVVYRQQGLALAFAYIEARLLPVFLRQEANRRRQRR
;
A
#
# COMPACT_ATOMS: atom_id res chain seq x y z
N MET A 1 -25.30 1.44 -4.18
CA MET A 1 -24.60 0.29 -3.57
C MET A 1 -25.35 -0.08 -2.30
N PRO A 2 -25.80 -1.34 -2.13
CA PRO A 2 -26.54 -1.75 -0.94
C PRO A 2 -25.63 -1.81 0.31
N PRO A 3 -26.18 -1.59 1.52
CA PRO A 3 -25.41 -1.35 2.75
C PRO A 3 -24.54 -2.52 3.24
N GLY A 4 -24.84 -3.78 2.87
CA GLY A 4 -24.01 -4.94 3.22
C GLY A 4 -22.63 -4.97 2.55
N ASN A 5 -22.42 -4.18 1.50
CA ASN A 5 -21.16 -4.18 0.74
C ASN A 5 -20.06 -3.32 1.38
N LEU A 6 -20.43 -2.38 2.26
CA LEU A 6 -19.49 -1.43 2.85
C LEU A 6 -18.68 -2.07 3.98
N GLN A 7 -19.32 -2.93 4.78
CA GLN A 7 -18.64 -3.65 5.86
C GLN A 7 -17.63 -4.66 5.31
N ALA A 8 -18.01 -5.39 4.25
CA ALA A 8 -17.10 -6.29 3.56
C ALA A 8 -15.89 -5.55 2.95
N GLU A 9 -16.11 -4.37 2.35
CA GLU A 9 -15.01 -3.53 1.84
C GLU A 9 -14.06 -3.11 2.96
N GLN A 10 -14.59 -2.70 4.12
CA GLN A 10 -13.79 -2.32 5.29
C GLN A 10 -13.01 -3.49 5.87
N GLU A 11 -13.60 -4.68 5.97
CA GLU A 11 -12.91 -5.89 6.43
C GLU A 11 -11.78 -6.29 5.49
N LEU A 12 -12.01 -6.20 4.17
CA LEU A 12 -10.98 -6.44 3.17
C LEU A 12 -9.88 -5.38 3.26
N ALA A 13 -10.24 -4.11 3.44
CA ALA A 13 -9.28 -3.02 3.62
C ALA A 13 -8.41 -3.23 4.86
N TRP A 14 -9.01 -3.65 5.98
CA TRP A 14 -8.29 -3.94 7.21
C TRP A 14 -7.23 -5.03 7.02
N VAL A 15 -7.57 -6.11 6.30
CA VAL A 15 -6.59 -7.16 5.96
C VAL A 15 -5.55 -6.66 4.97
N GLY A 16 -5.98 -5.90 3.96
CA GLY A 16 -5.09 -5.36 2.93
C GLY A 16 -4.07 -4.36 3.47
N ASP A 17 -4.45 -3.52 4.44
CA ASP A 17 -3.54 -2.62 5.15
C ASP A 17 -2.44 -3.40 5.86
N ALA A 18 -2.78 -4.48 6.57
CA ALA A 18 -1.77 -5.34 7.20
C ALA A 18 -0.79 -5.95 6.20
N VAL A 19 -1.29 -6.38 5.03
CA VAL A 19 -0.45 -6.92 3.94
C VAL A 19 0.44 -5.84 3.34
N LEU A 20 -0.11 -4.64 3.08
CA LEU A 20 0.65 -3.49 2.60
C LEU A 20 1.75 -3.10 3.60
N ALA A 21 1.43 -3.08 4.89
CA ALA A 21 2.37 -2.75 5.95
C ALA A 21 3.49 -3.79 6.07
N LEU A 22 3.19 -5.08 5.87
CA LEU A 22 4.22 -6.12 5.84
C LEU A 22 5.16 -5.92 4.64
N TRP A 23 4.62 -5.78 3.43
CA TRP A 23 5.41 -5.52 2.24
C TRP A 23 6.31 -4.28 2.40
N ALA A 24 5.75 -3.20 2.95
CA ALA A 24 6.48 -1.95 3.17
C ALA A 24 7.64 -2.14 4.16
N ARG A 25 7.43 -2.86 5.27
CA ARG A 25 8.50 -3.15 6.24
C ARG A 25 9.61 -3.98 5.62
N GLU A 26 9.28 -5.03 4.87
CA GLU A 26 10.29 -5.84 4.19
C GLU A 26 11.09 -5.04 3.18
N ARG A 27 10.42 -4.18 2.39
CA ARG A 27 11.09 -3.28 1.46
C ARG A 27 12.05 -2.35 2.17
N VAL A 28 11.60 -1.70 3.24
CA VAL A 28 12.43 -0.78 4.03
C VAL A 28 13.66 -1.51 4.57
N LEU A 29 13.48 -2.68 5.17
CA LEU A 29 14.61 -3.48 5.67
C LEU A 29 15.63 -3.80 4.56
N ARG A 30 15.16 -4.17 3.36
CA ARG A 30 16.02 -4.43 2.20
C ARG A 30 16.76 -3.17 1.72
N GLU A 31 16.11 -2.02 1.71
CA GLU A 31 16.66 -0.78 1.14
C GLU A 31 17.56 -0.02 2.12
N THR A 32 17.22 -0.02 3.41
CA THR A 32 17.94 0.77 4.43
C THR A 32 18.85 -0.05 5.32
N GLY A 33 18.82 -1.39 5.23
CA GLY A 33 19.64 -2.29 6.04
C GLY A 33 19.22 -2.35 7.52
N GLY A 34 18.04 -1.83 7.87
CA GLY A 34 17.57 -1.71 9.24
C GLY A 34 16.20 -1.04 9.33
N ILE A 35 15.67 -0.95 10.55
CA ILE A 35 14.36 -0.31 10.79
C ILE A 35 14.44 1.18 10.47
N ASN A 36 13.60 1.65 9.54
CA ASN A 36 13.44 3.06 9.23
C ASN A 36 11.95 3.44 9.22
N THR A 37 11.47 3.96 10.36
CA THR A 37 10.06 4.33 10.56
C THR A 37 9.61 5.42 9.61
N GLU A 38 10.46 6.40 9.29
CA GLU A 38 10.09 7.49 8.37
C GLU A 38 9.90 6.97 6.94
N ALA A 39 10.76 6.06 6.48
CA ALA A 39 10.61 5.42 5.17
C ALA A 39 9.32 4.58 5.10
N PHE A 40 9.03 3.82 6.15
CA PHE A 40 7.80 3.04 6.27
C PHE A 40 6.55 3.94 6.21
N LEU A 41 6.48 4.98 7.04
CA LEU A 41 5.32 5.88 7.08
C LEU A 41 5.06 6.55 5.74
N ARG A 42 6.11 6.91 5.00
CA ARG A 42 5.94 7.52 3.67
C ARG A 42 5.39 6.54 2.64
N LEU A 43 5.76 5.26 2.71
CA LEU A 43 5.26 4.19 1.82
C LEU A 43 3.79 3.87 2.06
N THR A 44 3.35 3.90 3.32
CA THR A 44 1.97 3.54 3.71
C THR A 44 1.05 4.74 3.90
N ALA A 45 1.51 5.95 3.57
CA ALA A 45 0.72 7.17 3.80
C ALA A 45 -0.55 7.20 2.92
N ASN A 46 -1.67 7.67 3.48
CA ASN A 46 -2.92 7.78 2.74
C ASN A 46 -2.81 8.72 1.52
N GLU A 47 -1.96 9.75 1.58
CA GLU A 47 -1.70 10.62 0.42
C GLU A 47 -1.06 9.85 -0.73
N HIS A 48 -0.30 8.79 -0.43
CA HIS A 48 0.27 7.93 -1.45
C HIS A 48 -0.83 7.15 -2.18
N LEU A 49 -1.71 6.49 -1.42
CA LEU A 49 -2.82 5.69 -1.93
C LEU A 49 -3.85 6.55 -2.68
N ALA A 50 -4.10 7.78 -2.21
CA ALA A 50 -5.01 8.75 -2.83
C ALA A 50 -4.62 9.12 -4.27
N GLY A 51 -3.34 8.98 -4.65
CA GLY A 51 -2.88 9.15 -6.03
C GLY A 51 -3.27 8.03 -6.98
N ILE A 52 -3.88 6.95 -6.47
CA ILE A 52 -4.32 5.77 -7.24
C ILE A 52 -5.84 5.68 -7.23
N ALA A 53 -6.43 5.65 -6.04
CA ALA A 53 -7.86 5.63 -5.78
C ALA A 53 -8.11 6.04 -4.31
N ARG A 54 -9.35 5.97 -3.83
CA ARG A 54 -9.62 6.09 -2.38
C ARG A 54 -8.77 5.08 -1.60
N PRO A 55 -8.05 5.47 -0.53
CA PRO A 55 -7.16 4.57 0.24
C PRO A 55 -7.81 3.23 0.62
N THR A 56 -8.99 3.29 1.24
CA THR A 56 -9.77 2.10 1.64
C THR A 56 -10.05 1.13 0.49
N ARG A 57 -10.26 1.66 -0.73
CA ARG A 57 -10.49 0.81 -1.91
C ARG A 57 -9.20 0.13 -2.35
N VAL A 58 -8.07 0.84 -2.32
CA VAL A 58 -6.76 0.26 -2.67
C VAL A 58 -6.41 -0.85 -1.68
N GLU A 59 -6.58 -0.60 -0.39
CA GLU A 59 -6.40 -1.59 0.67
C GLU A 59 -7.34 -2.78 0.48
N ALA A 60 -8.63 -2.55 0.20
CA ALA A 60 -9.58 -3.64 -0.03
C ALA A 60 -9.18 -4.51 -1.23
N GLU A 61 -8.71 -3.91 -2.31
CA GLU A 61 -8.21 -4.63 -3.48
C GLU A 61 -6.99 -5.51 -3.14
N ILE A 62 -6.07 -5.03 -2.30
CA ILE A 62 -4.96 -5.84 -1.77
C ILE A 62 -5.50 -7.01 -0.93
N GLY A 63 -6.47 -6.75 -0.06
CA GLY A 63 -7.13 -7.77 0.77
C GLY A 63 -7.80 -8.86 -0.07
N VAL A 64 -8.45 -8.49 -1.18
CA VAL A 64 -9.04 -9.44 -2.13
C VAL A 64 -7.96 -10.32 -2.76
N VAL A 65 -6.89 -9.73 -3.30
CA VAL A 65 -5.79 -10.48 -3.93
C VAL A 65 -5.16 -11.44 -2.92
N TYR A 66 -4.88 -10.96 -1.70
CA TYR A 66 -4.34 -11.80 -0.63
C TYR A 66 -5.25 -12.99 -0.31
N ARG A 67 -6.56 -12.78 -0.12
CA ARG A 67 -7.49 -13.87 0.22
C ARG A 67 -7.64 -14.90 -0.89
N GLN A 68 -7.54 -14.49 -2.14
CA GLN A 68 -7.75 -15.39 -3.29
C GLN A 68 -6.47 -16.08 -3.76
N GLN A 69 -5.33 -15.39 -3.65
CA GLN A 69 -4.09 -15.74 -4.36
C GLN A 69 -2.87 -15.84 -3.44
N GLY A 70 -3.03 -15.49 -2.16
CA GLY A 70 -1.98 -15.55 -1.17
C GLY A 70 -1.00 -14.37 -1.19
N LEU A 71 -0.05 -14.41 -0.26
CA LEU A 71 0.83 -13.28 0.05
C LEU A 71 1.75 -12.89 -1.12
N ALA A 72 2.33 -13.87 -1.82
CA ALA A 72 3.27 -13.61 -2.91
C ALA A 72 2.63 -12.82 -4.05
N LEU A 73 1.39 -13.16 -4.45
CA LEU A 73 0.69 -12.41 -5.50
C LEU A 73 0.14 -11.07 -5.01
N ALA A 74 -0.19 -10.95 -3.72
CA ALA A 74 -0.50 -9.64 -3.15
C ALA A 74 0.71 -8.70 -3.19
N PHE A 75 1.92 -9.20 -2.90
CA PHE A 75 3.16 -8.41 -3.01
C PHE A 75 3.44 -8.01 -4.46
N ALA A 76 3.34 -8.95 -5.40
CA ALA A 76 3.52 -8.66 -6.82
C ALA A 76 2.51 -7.60 -7.32
N TYR A 77 1.27 -7.66 -6.83
CA TYR A 77 0.25 -6.66 -7.12
C TYR A 77 0.61 -5.27 -6.57
N ILE A 78 1.10 -5.18 -5.33
CA ILE A 78 1.59 -3.93 -4.73
C ILE A 78 2.74 -3.35 -5.56
N GLU A 79 3.70 -4.19 -5.96
CA GLU A 79 4.86 -3.76 -6.76
C GLU A 79 4.47 -3.30 -8.16
N ALA A 80 3.52 -3.96 -8.81
CA ALA A 80 3.07 -3.59 -10.14
C ALA A 80 2.24 -2.29 -10.13
N ARG A 81 1.38 -2.11 -9.12
CA ARG A 81 0.37 -1.05 -9.13
C ARG A 81 0.71 0.17 -8.27
N LEU A 82 1.22 -0.04 -7.05
CA LEU A 82 1.44 1.03 -6.07
C LEU A 82 2.84 1.63 -6.19
N LEU A 83 3.85 0.77 -6.28
CA LEU A 83 5.25 1.20 -6.26
C LEU A 83 5.62 2.26 -7.33
N PRO A 84 5.18 2.15 -8.60
CA PRO A 84 5.51 3.18 -9.61
C PRO A 84 4.96 4.55 -9.26
N VAL A 85 3.78 4.60 -8.63
CA VAL A 85 3.17 5.86 -8.18
C VAL A 85 3.95 6.43 -7.00
N PHE A 86 4.42 5.56 -6.09
CA PHE A 86 5.20 5.96 -4.92
C PHE A 86 6.50 6.63 -5.34
N LEU A 87 7.24 5.97 -6.23
CA LEU A 87 8.53 6.46 -6.74
C LEU A 87 8.37 7.83 -7.44
N ARG A 88 7.29 8.01 -8.21
CA ARG A 88 6.99 9.31 -8.83
C ARG A 88 6.70 10.41 -7.81
N GLN A 89 5.89 10.12 -6.80
CA GLN A 89 5.56 11.09 -5.75
C GLN A 89 6.80 11.47 -4.92
N GLU A 90 7.64 10.49 -4.58
CA GLU A 90 8.91 10.71 -3.88
C GLU A 90 9.89 11.57 -4.69
N ALA A 91 10.02 11.29 -5.99
CA ALA A 91 10.84 12.11 -6.89
C ALA A 91 10.35 13.57 -6.93
N ASN A 92 9.03 13.78 -6.99
CA ASN A 92 8.45 15.12 -6.99
C ASN A 92 8.66 15.86 -5.66
N ARG A 93 8.50 15.19 -4.51
CA ARG A 93 8.78 15.80 -3.18
C ARG A 93 10.24 16.22 -3.06
N ARG A 94 11.18 15.38 -3.53
CA ARG A 94 12.62 15.71 -3.52
C ARG A 94 12.95 16.92 -4.40
N ARG A 95 12.23 17.11 -5.52
CA ARG A 95 12.39 18.29 -6.39
C ARG A 95 11.85 19.57 -5.74
N GLN A 96 10.74 19.51 -5.02
CA GLN A 96 10.14 20.68 -4.34
C GLN A 96 10.91 21.14 -3.10
N ARG A 97 11.75 20.27 -2.53
CA ARG A 97 12.63 20.59 -1.38
C ARG A 97 14.01 21.12 -1.79
N ARG A 98 14.28 21.24 -3.10
CA ARG A 98 15.49 21.84 -3.67
C ARG A 98 15.20 23.26 -4.09
#